data_AF-A0A2V6EQQ8-F1
#
_entry.id   AF-A0A2V6EQQ8-F1
#
_cell.length_a   1.000
_cell.length_b   1.000
_cell.length_c   1.000
_cell.angle_alpha   90.00
_cell.angle_beta   90.00
_cell.angle_gamma   90.00
#
_symmetry.space_group_name_H-M   'P 1'
#
loop_
_entity.id
_entity.type
_entity.pdbx_description
1 polymer ?
#
loop_
_entity_poly.entity_id
_entity_poly.type
_entity_poly.pdbx_seq_one_letter_code
_entity_poly.pdbx_strand_id
1 'polypeptide(L)'
;MITRPEVLKARIGTAFFKIPEWGDVITPFAITRLALLLVGWLGVRLLPLTVTFPSAWEIGPDGNKHAVVNRISPTSHPWVNMLSRWDAGWYVEIARDRYRYEPGSPSNAAFFPLYPLLIRAIHALLFLPPNEYWWLVTAIALSNIALLIGLTYFRALLAMDFDEEIASRAITYLLIFPTTFFFSGVYSESLFLTLTLGAFYYARNNRWLLACIFAALGT
;
A
#
# COMPACT_ATOMS: atom_id res chain seq x y z
N MET A 1 -43.88 -4.39 6.43
CA MET A 1 -43.35 -3.27 7.24
C MET A 1 -42.51 -2.39 6.32
N ILE A 2 -43.11 -1.36 5.73
CA ILE A 2 -42.49 -0.51 4.71
C ILE A 2 -41.57 0.47 5.42
N THR A 3 -40.26 0.23 5.41
CA THR A 3 -39.28 1.19 5.92
C THR A 3 -39.28 2.41 5.02
N ARG A 4 -39.68 3.57 5.57
CA ARG A 4 -39.70 4.85 4.87
C ARG A 4 -38.31 5.15 4.27
N PRO A 5 -38.21 5.62 3.01
CA PRO A 5 -36.94 5.98 2.36
C PRO A 5 -36.07 6.95 3.20
N GLU A 6 -36.72 7.80 3.99
CA GLU A 6 -36.10 8.72 4.95
C GLU A 6 -35.26 8.01 6.03
N VAL A 7 -35.72 6.84 6.52
CA VAL A 7 -35.00 6.04 7.53
C VAL A 7 -33.79 5.34 6.91
N LEU A 8 -33.89 4.95 5.64
CA LEU A 8 -32.77 4.38 4.90
C LEU A 8 -31.72 5.46 4.60
N LYS A 9 -32.13 6.67 4.18
CA LYS A 9 -31.25 7.83 4.01
C LYS A 9 -30.55 8.23 5.32
N ALA A 10 -31.25 8.22 6.44
CA ALA A 10 -30.66 8.51 7.75
C ALA A 10 -29.61 7.47 8.18
N ARG A 11 -29.79 6.18 7.84
CA ARG A 11 -28.80 5.13 8.10
C ARG A 11 -27.61 5.14 7.13
N ILE A 12 -27.85 5.47 5.86
CA ILE A 12 -26.80 5.54 4.83
C ILE A 12 -25.95 6.82 5.00
N GLY A 13 -26.57 7.93 5.44
CA GLY A 13 -25.90 9.22 5.62
C GLY A 13 -25.07 9.34 6.90
N THR A 14 -25.29 8.50 7.92
CA THR A 14 -24.61 8.62 9.21
C THR A 14 -23.36 7.74 9.37
N ALA A 15 -23.24 6.66 8.59
CA ALA A 15 -22.07 5.78 8.66
C ALA A 15 -20.78 6.42 8.09
N PHE A 16 -20.91 7.38 7.17
CA PHE A 16 -19.78 8.16 6.64
C PHE A 16 -19.54 9.49 7.37
N PHE A 17 -20.49 9.98 8.17
CA PHE A 17 -20.43 11.30 8.81
C PHE A 17 -20.28 11.32 10.33
N LYS A 18 -20.33 10.16 11.01
CA LYS A 18 -19.50 10.01 12.22
C LYS A 18 -18.06 9.81 11.78
N ILE A 19 -17.50 10.90 11.26
CA ILE A 19 -16.08 11.01 10.99
C ILE A 19 -15.38 10.54 12.28
N PRO A 20 -14.59 9.45 12.24
CA PRO A 20 -13.70 9.09 13.33
C PRO A 20 -13.01 10.34 13.86
N GLU A 21 -12.65 10.40 15.15
CA GLU A 21 -11.52 11.27 15.48
C GLU A 21 -10.35 10.77 14.63
N TRP A 22 -10.06 11.45 13.52
CA TRP A 22 -9.05 10.99 12.55
C TRP A 22 -7.70 10.80 13.24
N GLY A 23 -7.51 11.42 14.41
CA GLY A 23 -6.42 11.15 15.33
C GLY A 23 -6.16 9.66 15.54
N ASP A 24 -7.18 8.83 15.75
CA ASP A 24 -7.00 7.40 16.07
C ASP A 24 -6.50 6.55 14.90
N VAL A 25 -6.62 7.05 13.67
CA VAL A 25 -6.11 6.37 12.46
C VAL A 25 -4.81 7.02 12.02
N ILE A 26 -4.82 8.35 11.86
CA ILE A 26 -3.70 9.12 11.31
C ILE A 26 -2.51 9.10 12.25
N THR A 27 -2.73 9.24 13.56
CA THR A 27 -1.64 9.31 14.54
C THR A 27 -0.83 8.01 14.59
N PRO A 28 -1.44 6.82 14.83
CA PRO A 28 -0.67 5.58 14.82
C PRO A 28 -0.09 5.29 13.44
N PHE A 29 -0.78 5.60 12.35
CA PHE A 29 -0.22 5.48 11.00
C PHE A 29 1.05 6.31 10.85
N ALA A 30 1.00 7.62 11.14
CA ALA A 30 2.12 8.54 10.98
C ALA A 30 3.30 8.14 11.88
N ILE A 31 3.05 7.86 13.16
CA ILE A 31 4.10 7.46 14.11
C ILE A 31 4.79 6.18 13.63
N THR A 32 4.03 5.15 13.28
CA THR A 32 4.61 3.86 12.87
C THR A 32 5.34 3.94 11.54
N ARG A 33 4.85 4.75 10.58
CA ARG A 33 5.55 4.94 9.30
C ARG A 33 6.81 5.77 9.46
N LEU A 34 6.80 6.82 10.29
CA LEU A 34 8.01 7.58 10.60
C LEU A 34 9.05 6.72 11.34
N ALA A 35 8.61 5.88 12.27
CA ALA A 35 9.49 4.92 12.94
C ALA A 35 10.09 3.92 11.94
N LEU A 36 9.29 3.38 11.02
CA LEU A 36 9.77 2.49 9.96
C LEU A 36 10.82 3.16 9.07
N LEU A 37 10.57 4.39 8.63
CA LEU A 37 11.51 5.17 7.82
C LEU A 37 12.80 5.43 8.60
N LEU A 38 12.70 5.82 9.87
CA LEU A 38 13.86 6.05 10.73
C LEU A 38 14.70 4.78 10.90
N VAL A 39 14.06 3.63 11.18
CA VAL A 39 14.75 2.33 11.30
C VAL A 39 15.42 1.96 9.99
N GLY A 40 14.73 2.10 8.86
CA GLY A 40 15.31 1.82 7.53
C GLY A 40 16.50 2.73 7.22
N TRP A 41 16.41 4.02 7.55
CA TRP A 41 17.49 4.99 7.36
C TRP A 41 18.70 4.70 8.24
N LEU A 42 18.47 4.43 9.54
CA LEU A 42 19.52 4.00 10.46
C LEU A 42 20.15 2.69 10.00
N GLY A 43 19.36 1.74 9.51
CA GLY A 43 19.86 0.49 8.94
C GLY A 43 20.83 0.74 7.79
N VAL A 44 20.45 1.58 6.82
CA VAL A 44 21.31 1.94 5.67
C VAL A 44 22.58 2.70 6.12
N ARG A 45 22.50 3.53 7.16
CA ARG A 45 23.61 4.38 7.63
C ARG A 45 24.60 3.65 8.54
N LEU A 46 24.09 2.82 9.45
CA LEU A 46 24.87 2.20 10.53
C LEU A 46 25.36 0.80 10.18
N LEU A 47 24.63 0.08 9.32
CA LEU A 47 24.97 -1.27 8.92
C LEU A 47 25.46 -1.22 7.46
N PRO A 48 26.78 -1.28 7.21
CA PRO A 48 27.30 -1.47 5.86
C PRO A 48 27.00 -2.91 5.43
N LEU A 49 25.74 -3.17 5.10
CA LEU A 49 25.27 -4.47 4.64
C LEU A 49 25.93 -4.71 3.28
N THR A 50 26.87 -5.64 3.25
CA THR A 50 27.40 -6.18 2.00
C THR A 50 26.23 -6.81 1.26
N VAL A 51 26.04 -6.40 0.01
CA VAL A 51 24.94 -6.92 -0.77
C VAL A 51 25.35 -8.30 -1.27
N THR A 52 24.86 -9.34 -0.59
CA THR A 52 25.20 -10.74 -0.89
C THR A 52 24.50 -11.29 -2.13
N PHE A 53 23.57 -10.54 -2.71
CA PHE A 53 22.82 -10.94 -3.89
C PHE A 53 23.46 -10.37 -5.16
N PRO A 54 24.00 -11.22 -6.06
CA PRO A 54 24.33 -10.81 -7.41
C PRO A 54 23.05 -10.27 -8.04
N SER A 55 23.08 -9.08 -8.67
CA SER A 55 21.94 -8.36 -9.31
C SER A 55 21.06 -7.45 -8.44
N ALA A 56 21.48 -7.11 -7.22
CA ALA A 56 20.84 -6.01 -6.51
C ALA A 56 20.99 -4.68 -7.27
N TRP A 57 19.99 -3.82 -7.13
CA TRP A 57 19.95 -2.53 -7.77
C TRP A 57 19.54 -1.44 -6.79
N GLU A 58 19.88 -0.21 -7.14
CA GLU A 58 19.49 0.98 -6.41
C GLU A 58 19.08 2.10 -7.34
N ILE A 59 18.31 3.05 -6.84
CA ILE A 59 18.04 4.33 -7.52
C ILE A 59 19.12 5.33 -7.13
N GLY A 60 19.88 5.76 -8.13
CA GLY A 60 20.94 6.77 -8.00
C GLY A 60 20.39 8.20 -7.99
N PRO A 61 21.27 9.21 -7.76
CA PRO A 61 20.87 10.63 -7.75
C PRO A 61 20.24 11.14 -9.06
N ASP A 62 20.53 10.45 -10.17
CA ASP A 62 19.96 10.73 -11.50
C ASP A 62 18.53 10.20 -11.66
N GLY A 63 18.00 9.51 -10.65
CA GLY A 63 16.67 8.92 -10.65
C GLY A 63 16.56 7.60 -11.44
N ASN A 64 17.69 7.05 -11.91
CA ASN A 64 17.73 5.81 -12.68
C ASN A 64 18.18 4.63 -11.82
N LYS A 65 17.91 3.42 -12.32
CA LYS A 65 18.34 2.16 -11.73
C LYS A 65 19.82 1.88 -12.04
N HIS A 66 20.62 1.66 -11.00
CA HIS A 66 22.04 1.31 -11.08
C HIS A 66 22.29 -0.06 -10.45
N ALA A 67 23.17 -0.86 -11.05
CA ALA A 67 23.56 -2.15 -10.50
C ALA A 67 24.52 -1.98 -9.31
N VAL A 68 24.26 -2.69 -8.22
CA VAL A 68 25.10 -2.65 -7.02
C VAL A 68 26.01 -3.88 -7.02
N VAL A 69 27.32 -3.64 -7.06
CA VAL A 69 28.33 -4.72 -7.14
C VAL A 69 28.85 -5.13 -5.75
N ASN A 70 28.94 -4.19 -4.79
CA ASN A 70 29.59 -4.46 -3.49
C ASN A 70 28.80 -3.88 -2.29
N ARG A 71 28.46 -2.60 -2.37
CA ARG A 71 27.79 -1.84 -1.28
C ARG A 71 26.83 -0.82 -1.87
N ILE A 72 25.77 -0.53 -1.14
CA ILE A 72 24.81 0.53 -1.46
C ILE A 72 25.54 1.87 -1.55
N SER A 73 25.28 2.66 -2.60
CA SER A 73 25.90 3.96 -2.76
C SER A 73 25.42 4.93 -1.67
N PRO A 74 26.33 5.69 -1.03
CA PRO A 74 25.97 6.74 -0.08
C PRO A 74 25.11 7.86 -0.68
N THR A 75 25.09 8.00 -2.00
CA THR A 75 24.36 9.04 -2.72
C THR A 75 23.04 8.56 -3.33
N SER A 76 22.70 7.28 -3.18
CA SER A 76 21.40 6.73 -3.62
C SER A 76 20.23 7.37 -2.87
N HIS A 77 18.99 7.21 -3.36
CA HIS A 77 17.79 7.68 -2.64
C HIS A 77 17.38 6.67 -1.54
N PRO A 78 17.78 6.83 -0.26
CA PRO A 78 17.64 5.76 0.73
C PRO A 78 16.17 5.39 1.01
N TRP A 79 15.29 6.39 0.99
CA TRP A 79 13.85 6.26 1.27
C TRP A 79 13.11 5.45 0.22
N VAL A 80 13.45 5.64 -1.05
CA VAL A 80 12.88 4.85 -2.15
C VAL A 80 13.50 3.46 -2.13
N ASN A 81 14.83 3.39 -2.01
CA ASN A 81 15.56 2.13 -2.05
C ASN A 81 15.20 1.18 -0.91
N MET A 82 14.91 1.64 0.30
CA MET A 82 14.52 0.76 1.40
C MET A 82 13.13 0.13 1.20
N LEU A 83 12.23 0.84 0.49
CA LEU A 83 10.84 0.43 0.25
C LEU A 83 10.63 -0.28 -1.09
N SER A 84 11.69 -0.45 -1.87
CA SER A 84 11.65 -0.95 -3.26
C SER A 84 12.53 -2.19 -3.40
N ARG A 85 12.21 -3.26 -2.68
CA ARG A 85 12.98 -4.51 -2.65
C ARG A 85 12.20 -5.67 -3.26
N TRP A 86 12.93 -6.69 -3.70
CA TRP A 86 12.39 -7.95 -4.23
C TRP A 86 11.36 -7.73 -5.33
N ASP A 87 10.09 -8.06 -5.08
CA ASP A 87 9.03 -8.05 -6.08
C ASP A 87 8.59 -6.64 -6.52
N ALA A 88 9.06 -5.60 -5.82
CA ALA A 88 8.91 -4.22 -6.26
C ALA A 88 9.30 -4.02 -7.73
N GLY A 89 10.37 -4.71 -8.17
CA GLY A 89 10.84 -4.67 -9.54
C GLY A 89 9.79 -5.18 -10.53
N TRP A 90 9.07 -6.26 -10.21
CA TRP A 90 8.06 -6.84 -11.10
C TRP A 90 6.85 -5.92 -11.25
N TYR A 91 6.36 -5.32 -10.17
CA TYR A 91 5.23 -4.39 -10.24
C TYR A 91 5.56 -3.15 -11.08
N VAL A 92 6.75 -2.57 -10.90
CA VAL A 92 7.18 -1.39 -11.67
C VAL A 92 7.44 -1.74 -13.13
N GLU A 93 8.03 -2.91 -13.40
CA GLU A 93 8.20 -3.41 -14.77
C GLU A 93 6.85 -3.56 -15.47
N ILE A 94 5.83 -4.14 -14.82
CA ILE A 94 4.48 -4.23 -15.42
C ILE A 94 3.89 -2.84 -15.66
N ALA A 95 4.04 -1.92 -14.70
CA ALA A 95 3.51 -0.57 -14.82
C ALA A 95 4.13 0.21 -15.99
N ARG A 96 5.46 0.06 -16.19
CA ARG A 96 6.23 0.76 -17.23
C ARG A 96 6.20 0.03 -18.58
N ASP A 97 6.58 -1.25 -18.59
CA ASP A 97 6.90 -2.04 -19.79
C ASP A 97 5.83 -3.06 -20.18
N ARG A 98 4.78 -3.21 -19.35
CA ARG A 98 3.70 -4.20 -19.48
C ARG A 98 4.15 -5.61 -19.11
N TYR A 99 3.22 -6.56 -19.26
CA TYR A 99 3.49 -7.97 -19.03
C TYR A 99 4.42 -8.55 -20.10
N ARG A 100 5.36 -9.38 -19.65
CA ARG A 100 6.28 -10.15 -20.48
C ARG A 100 6.31 -11.59 -20.00
N TYR A 101 6.24 -12.52 -20.94
CA TYR A 101 6.37 -13.95 -20.68
C TYR A 101 7.41 -14.56 -21.61
N GLU A 102 8.36 -15.28 -21.05
CA GLU A 102 9.38 -16.03 -21.77
C GLU A 102 9.48 -17.44 -21.17
N PRO A 103 9.19 -18.50 -21.93
CA PRO A 103 9.25 -19.87 -21.42
C PRO A 103 10.64 -20.20 -20.86
N GLY A 104 10.67 -20.76 -19.65
CA GLY A 104 11.91 -21.16 -18.97
C GLY A 104 12.62 -20.04 -18.19
N SER A 105 12.07 -18.82 -18.19
CA SER A 105 12.61 -17.68 -17.44
C SER A 105 11.60 -17.15 -16.41
N PRO A 106 12.05 -16.55 -15.30
CA PRO A 106 11.17 -15.80 -14.40
C PRO A 106 10.40 -14.72 -15.17
N SER A 107 9.12 -14.57 -14.87
CA SER A 107 8.21 -13.70 -15.61
C SER A 107 7.28 -12.95 -14.67
N ASN A 108 7.00 -11.69 -15.02
CA ASN A 108 6.06 -10.84 -14.31
C ASN A 108 4.58 -11.24 -14.54
N ALA A 109 4.30 -12.26 -15.37
CA ALA A 109 2.94 -12.76 -15.64
C ALA A 109 2.26 -13.39 -14.41
N ALA A 110 3.01 -13.72 -13.35
CA ALA A 110 2.45 -14.25 -12.10
C ALA A 110 1.77 -13.19 -11.23
N PHE A 111 1.99 -11.90 -11.48
CA PHE A 111 1.48 -10.81 -10.66
C PHE A 111 0.14 -10.29 -11.17
N PHE A 112 -0.79 -10.04 -10.25
CA PHE A 112 -2.11 -9.53 -10.58
C PHE A 112 -2.07 -8.08 -11.11
N PRO A 113 -3.03 -7.70 -11.97
CA PRO A 113 -2.90 -6.48 -12.77
C PRO A 113 -3.31 -5.21 -12.04
N LEU A 114 -4.17 -5.26 -11.02
CA LEU A 114 -4.79 -4.04 -10.49
C LEU A 114 -3.77 -3.05 -9.94
N TYR A 115 -2.85 -3.51 -9.08
CA TYR A 115 -1.83 -2.66 -8.48
C TYR A 115 -0.91 -1.98 -9.53
N PRO A 116 -0.23 -2.70 -10.45
CA PRO A 116 0.61 -2.07 -11.46
C PRO A 116 -0.18 -1.21 -12.46
N LEU A 117 -1.43 -1.56 -12.76
CA LEU A 117 -2.29 -0.71 -13.61
C LEU A 117 -2.65 0.61 -12.93
N LEU A 118 -2.90 0.62 -11.62
CA LEU A 118 -3.14 1.85 -10.86
C LEU A 118 -1.88 2.72 -10.82
N ILE A 119 -0.70 2.14 -10.63
CA ILE A 119 0.58 2.86 -10.72
C ILE A 119 0.68 3.55 -12.09
N ARG A 120 0.46 2.80 -13.18
CA ARG A 120 0.50 3.35 -14.54
C ARG A 120 -0.53 4.45 -14.77
N ALA A 121 -1.75 4.28 -14.28
CA ALA A 121 -2.81 5.26 -14.42
C ALA A 121 -2.48 6.57 -13.68
N ILE A 122 -1.98 6.49 -12.44
CA ILE A 122 -1.59 7.66 -11.65
C ILE A 122 -0.41 8.38 -12.32
N HIS A 123 0.59 7.63 -12.77
CA HIS A 123 1.77 8.20 -13.42
C HIS A 123 1.41 8.94 -14.72
N ALA A 124 0.49 8.38 -15.51
CA ALA A 124 -0.03 9.03 -16.72
C ALA A 124 -0.90 10.25 -16.40
N LEU A 125 -1.79 10.15 -15.40
CA LEU A 125 -2.70 11.22 -15.01
C LEU A 125 -1.96 12.45 -14.46
N LEU A 126 -0.88 12.22 -13.72
CA LEU A 126 -0.07 13.28 -13.09
C LEU A 126 1.10 13.75 -13.96
N PHE A 127 1.23 13.24 -15.19
CA PHE A 127 2.31 13.58 -16.11
C PHE A 127 3.72 13.46 -15.49
N LEU A 128 3.94 12.41 -14.68
CA LEU A 128 5.19 12.25 -13.96
C LEU A 128 6.35 11.91 -14.91
N PRO A 129 7.60 12.30 -14.58
CA PRO A 129 8.76 11.98 -15.41
C PRO A 129 8.96 10.48 -15.55
N PRO A 130 9.30 9.97 -16.76
CA PRO A 130 9.40 8.53 -17.02
C PRO A 130 10.73 7.92 -16.54
N ASN A 131 11.14 8.20 -15.29
CA ASN A 131 12.32 7.61 -14.67
C ASN A 131 11.92 6.66 -13.51
N GLU A 132 12.83 5.78 -13.13
CA GLU A 132 12.59 4.73 -12.13
C GLU A 132 12.18 5.31 -10.78
N TYR A 133 12.76 6.45 -10.41
CA TYR A 133 12.41 7.15 -9.17
C TYR A 133 10.90 7.47 -9.08
N TRP A 134 10.31 8.06 -10.11
CA TRP A 134 8.90 8.48 -10.08
C TRP A 134 7.93 7.31 -10.15
N TRP A 135 8.29 6.22 -10.83
CA TRP A 135 7.52 4.97 -10.78
C TRP A 135 7.43 4.41 -9.36
N LEU A 136 8.57 4.38 -8.65
CA LEU A 136 8.63 3.86 -7.28
C LEU A 136 7.95 4.79 -6.28
N VAL A 137 8.13 6.10 -6.40
CA VAL A 137 7.43 7.08 -5.56
C VAL A 137 5.92 6.94 -5.72
N THR A 138 5.43 6.77 -6.96
CA THR A 138 4.00 6.54 -7.23
C THR A 138 3.51 5.28 -6.55
N ALA A 139 4.26 4.19 -6.63
CA ALA A 139 3.88 2.91 -6.03
C ALA A 139 3.91 2.95 -4.49
N ILE A 140 4.93 3.56 -3.88
CA ILE A 140 5.02 3.78 -2.42
C ILE A 140 3.84 4.63 -1.95
N ALA A 141 3.54 5.73 -2.66
CA ALA A 141 2.41 6.59 -2.34
C ALA A 141 1.09 5.82 -2.44
N LEU A 142 0.89 5.04 -3.51
CA LEU A 142 -0.29 4.19 -3.69
C LEU A 142 -0.46 3.21 -2.54
N SER A 143 0.60 2.49 -2.12
CA SER A 143 0.51 1.53 -1.02
C SER A 143 0.18 2.19 0.32
N ASN A 144 0.75 3.36 0.61
CA ASN A 144 0.48 4.06 1.88
C ASN A 144 -0.91 4.72 1.88
N ILE A 145 -1.37 5.28 0.75
CA ILE A 145 -2.73 5.79 0.60
C ILE A 145 -3.74 4.64 0.71
N ALA A 146 -3.47 3.52 0.04
CA ALA A 146 -4.31 2.33 0.13
C ALA A 146 -4.40 1.86 1.58
N LEU A 147 -3.28 1.75 2.30
CA LEU A 147 -3.27 1.36 3.71
C LEU A 147 -4.14 2.31 4.55
N LEU A 148 -3.98 3.61 4.39
CA LEU A 148 -4.77 4.60 5.13
C LEU A 148 -6.28 4.43 4.87
N ILE A 149 -6.68 4.22 3.61
CA ILE A 149 -8.08 3.90 3.25
C ILE A 149 -8.51 2.58 3.91
N GLY A 150 -7.67 1.56 3.88
CA GLY A 150 -7.92 0.26 4.53
C GLY A 150 -8.17 0.40 6.03
N LEU A 151 -7.38 1.22 6.73
CA LEU A 151 -7.58 1.49 8.15
C LEU A 151 -8.92 2.18 8.42
N THR A 152 -9.41 3.03 7.51
CA THR A 152 -10.75 3.62 7.67
C THR A 152 -11.86 2.57 7.55
N TYR A 153 -11.76 1.64 6.59
CA TYR A 153 -12.69 0.50 6.51
C TYR A 153 -12.56 -0.42 7.73
N PHE A 154 -11.34 -0.68 8.21
CA PHE A 154 -11.11 -1.50 9.39
C PHE A 154 -11.77 -0.89 10.63
N ARG A 155 -11.53 0.40 10.88
CA ARG A 155 -12.17 1.11 11.98
C ARG A 155 -13.69 1.11 11.86
N ALA A 156 -14.21 1.34 10.65
CA ALA A 156 -15.65 1.36 10.41
C ALA A 156 -16.30 -0.01 10.67
N LEU A 157 -15.61 -1.11 10.36
CA LEU A 157 -16.06 -2.46 10.71
C LEU A 157 -16.02 -2.69 12.23
N LEU A 158 -14.93 -2.31 12.90
CA LEU A 158 -14.80 -2.50 14.35
C LEU A 158 -15.86 -1.71 15.13
N ALA A 159 -16.16 -0.48 14.70
CA ALA A 159 -17.18 0.37 15.31
C ALA A 159 -18.61 -0.19 15.20
N MET A 160 -18.85 -1.25 14.41
CA MET A 160 -20.15 -1.93 14.36
C MET A 160 -20.36 -2.89 15.54
N ASP A 161 -19.28 -3.48 16.06
CA ASP A 161 -19.32 -4.61 16.99
C ASP A 161 -18.57 -4.32 18.31
N PHE A 162 -17.73 -3.29 18.36
CA PHE A 162 -16.83 -2.98 19.47
C PHE A 162 -16.85 -1.48 19.84
N ASP A 163 -16.34 -1.16 21.02
CA ASP A 163 -16.13 0.20 21.48
C ASP A 163 -14.90 0.86 20.82
N GLU A 164 -14.75 2.17 21.07
CA GLU A 164 -13.68 2.99 20.49
C GLU A 164 -12.28 2.58 20.98
N GLU A 165 -12.15 2.12 22.22
CA GLU A 165 -10.87 1.71 22.79
C GLU A 165 -10.34 0.45 22.11
N ILE A 166 -11.20 -0.54 21.91
CA ILE A 166 -10.87 -1.77 21.17
C ILE A 166 -10.53 -1.42 19.72
N ALA A 167 -11.29 -0.52 19.07
CA ALA A 167 -11.03 -0.12 17.70
C ALA A 167 -9.65 0.54 17.53
N SER A 168 -9.32 1.50 18.39
CA SER A 168 -8.03 2.22 18.39
C SER A 168 -6.84 1.28 18.67
N ARG A 169 -6.99 0.36 19.64
CA ARG A 169 -5.96 -0.64 19.95
C ARG A 169 -5.74 -1.62 18.80
N ALA A 170 -6.81 -2.10 18.15
CA ALA A 170 -6.69 -3.02 17.01
C ALA A 170 -5.95 -2.38 15.83
N ILE A 171 -6.23 -1.10 15.52
CA ILE A 171 -5.49 -0.34 14.49
C ILE A 171 -4.01 -0.24 14.85
N THR A 172 -3.71 0.11 16.11
CA THR A 172 -2.34 0.20 16.59
C THR A 172 -1.62 -1.15 16.50
N TYR A 173 -2.25 -2.24 16.94
CA TYR A 173 -1.70 -3.59 16.87
C TYR A 173 -1.45 -4.06 15.44
N LEU A 174 -2.38 -3.76 14.52
CA LEU A 174 -2.18 -4.02 13.10
C LEU A 174 -0.93 -3.28 12.61
N LEU A 175 -0.74 -2.01 12.97
CA LEU A 175 0.33 -1.17 12.44
C LEU A 175 1.71 -1.42 13.05
N ILE A 176 1.80 -1.88 14.30
CA ILE A 176 3.09 -2.22 14.93
C ILE A 176 3.57 -3.64 14.60
N PHE A 177 2.71 -4.47 13.97
CA PHE A 177 3.09 -5.82 13.59
C PHE A 177 4.33 -5.78 12.66
N PRO A 178 5.37 -6.60 12.92
CA PRO A 178 6.68 -6.43 12.30
C PRO A 178 6.66 -6.53 10.78
N THR A 179 5.74 -7.30 10.18
CA THR A 179 5.66 -7.43 8.71
C THR A 179 4.90 -6.30 8.02
N THR A 180 4.43 -5.29 8.76
CA THR A 180 3.65 -4.18 8.18
C THR A 180 4.48 -3.26 7.30
N PHE A 181 5.80 -3.43 7.22
CA PHE A 181 6.61 -2.72 6.24
C PHE A 181 6.21 -3.09 4.80
N PHE A 182 5.66 -4.29 4.56
CA PHE A 182 5.07 -4.65 3.26
C PHE A 182 3.88 -3.76 2.90
N PHE A 183 3.18 -3.19 3.88
CA PHE A 183 2.12 -2.21 3.62
C PHE A 183 2.64 -0.82 3.21
N SER A 184 3.93 -0.54 3.42
CA SER A 184 4.55 0.74 3.03
C SER A 184 5.43 0.63 1.79
N GLY A 185 5.87 -0.58 1.42
CA GLY A 185 6.70 -0.84 0.25
C GLY A 185 5.92 -0.90 -1.07
N VAL A 186 6.65 -1.09 -2.16
CA VAL A 186 6.10 -1.26 -3.52
C VAL A 186 5.51 -2.66 -3.68
N TYR A 187 4.31 -2.81 -3.14
CA TYR A 187 3.67 -4.08 -2.81
C TYR A 187 2.14 -3.92 -2.85
N SER A 188 1.41 -4.94 -3.33
CA SER A 188 -0.04 -4.89 -3.49
C SER A 188 -0.82 -5.15 -2.19
N GLU A 189 -0.13 -5.53 -1.11
CA GLU A 189 -0.67 -5.99 0.16
C GLU A 189 -1.61 -4.96 0.81
N SER A 190 -1.26 -3.67 0.75
CA SER A 190 -2.13 -2.59 1.26
C SER A 190 -3.41 -2.45 0.45
N LEU A 191 -3.32 -2.60 -0.87
CA LEU A 191 -4.48 -2.55 -1.75
C LEU A 191 -5.38 -3.78 -1.51
N PHE A 192 -4.78 -4.97 -1.41
CA PHE A 192 -5.47 -6.21 -1.08
C PHE A 192 -6.23 -6.10 0.25
N LEU A 193 -5.56 -5.61 1.29
CA LEU A 193 -6.16 -5.40 2.61
C LEU A 193 -7.36 -4.45 2.52
N THR A 194 -7.20 -3.32 1.84
CA THR A 194 -8.26 -2.31 1.67
C THR A 194 -9.47 -2.84 0.93
N LEU A 195 -9.24 -3.58 -0.17
CA LEU A 195 -10.31 -4.19 -0.94
C LEU A 195 -11.03 -5.28 -0.15
N THR A 196 -10.29 -6.09 0.61
CA THR A 196 -10.86 -7.12 1.49
C THR A 196 -11.73 -6.51 2.58
N LEU A 197 -11.21 -5.50 3.30
CA LEU A 197 -11.96 -4.81 4.35
C LEU A 197 -13.17 -4.06 3.78
N GLY A 198 -13.02 -3.40 2.64
CA GLY A 198 -14.12 -2.75 1.94
C GLY A 198 -15.21 -3.75 1.51
N ALA A 199 -14.84 -4.94 1.04
CA ALA A 199 -15.79 -5.99 0.70
C ALA A 199 -16.64 -6.40 1.91
N PHE A 200 -16.00 -6.68 3.06
CA PHE A 200 -16.70 -6.99 4.30
C PHE A 200 -17.58 -5.82 4.78
N TYR A 201 -17.07 -4.59 4.72
CA TYR A 201 -17.82 -3.41 5.11
C TYR A 201 -19.11 -3.25 4.28
N TYR A 202 -19.02 -3.37 2.95
CA TYR A 202 -20.19 -3.26 2.09
C TYR A 202 -21.15 -4.45 2.26
N ALA A 203 -20.64 -5.66 2.50
CA ALA A 203 -21.48 -6.83 2.80
C ALA A 203 -22.28 -6.63 4.08
N ARG A 204 -21.63 -6.19 5.17
CA ARG A 204 -22.28 -5.87 6.47
C ARG A 204 -23.34 -4.76 6.34
N ASN A 205 -23.20 -3.88 5.36
CA ASN A 205 -24.16 -2.81 5.05
C ASN A 205 -25.22 -3.21 4.00
N ASN A 206 -25.36 -4.50 3.66
CA ASN A 206 -26.28 -5.01 2.64
C ASN A 206 -26.07 -4.43 1.22
N ARG A 207 -24.87 -3.90 0.92
CA ARG A 207 -24.49 -3.38 -0.41
C ARG A 207 -23.73 -4.44 -1.20
N TRP A 208 -24.40 -5.57 -1.46
CA TRP A 208 -23.80 -6.78 -2.03
C TRP A 208 -23.06 -6.57 -3.37
N LEU A 209 -23.58 -5.74 -4.27
CA LEU A 209 -22.90 -5.47 -5.54
C LEU A 209 -21.50 -4.86 -5.32
N LEU A 210 -21.39 -3.87 -4.43
CA LEU A 210 -20.08 -3.27 -4.11
C LEU A 210 -19.17 -4.26 -3.39
N ALA A 211 -19.73 -5.08 -2.49
CA ALA A 211 -18.97 -6.12 -1.81
C ALA A 211 -18.33 -7.09 -2.83
N CYS A 212 -19.10 -7.56 -3.80
CA CYS A 212 -18.62 -8.43 -4.86
C CYS A 212 -17.57 -7.76 -5.75
N ILE A 213 -17.76 -6.48 -6.10
CA ILE A 213 -16.76 -5.71 -6.89
C ILE A 213 -15.44 -5.62 -6.13
N PHE A 214 -15.49 -5.25 -4.84
CA PHE A 214 -14.29 -5.15 -4.02
C PHE A 214 -13.61 -6.52 -3.86
N ALA A 215 -14.38 -7.58 -3.62
CA ALA A 215 -13.84 -8.94 -3.53
C ALA A 215 -13.21 -9.41 -4.85
N ALA A 216 -13.83 -9.11 -6.00
CA ALA A 216 -13.28 -9.48 -7.31
C ALA A 216 -12.00 -8.71 -7.67
N LEU A 217 -11.86 -7.48 -7.18
CA LEU A 217 -10.66 -6.66 -7.35
C LEU A 217 -9.55 -7.01 -6.34
N GLY A 218 -9.90 -7.63 -5.21
CA GLY A 218 -8.97 -8.06 -4.17
C GLY A 218 -8.04 -9.15 -4.69
N THR A 219 -6.84 -8.75 -5.07
CA THR A 219 -5.81 -9.62 -5.66
C THR A 219 -4.45 -9.36 -5.02
#